data_AF-A0A936CKJ8-F1
#
_entry.id   AF-A0A936CKJ8-F1
#
_cell.length_a   1.000
_cell.length_b   1.000
_cell.length_c   1.000
_cell.angle_alpha   90.00
_cell.angle_beta   90.00
_cell.angle_gamma   90.00
#
_symmetry.space_group_name_H-M   'P 1'
#
loop_
_entity.id
_entity.type
_entity.pdbx_description
1 polymer ?
#
loop_
_entity_poly.entity_id
_entity_poly.type
_entity_poly.pdbx_seq_one_letter_code
_entity_poly.pdbx_strand_id
1 'polypeptide(L)'
;MKIKICKLLILGFLVMNISSLSGQSADRKARLFLAQQAESWGLQLADLSDLIISDMYTTDHNGLTHVYFQQQYKGIPIYNAVTSVHITKEGKVIESPNRFYGKLSSTVNTTTARLSASDALLVAVQHLGVPNALVPTKISRTDDKAISYFPVTNFTNSEIPVRLMYFPMKDGSLRLVYDFSLDLNYTNQHPGIKVDARTGEVLHQNDYIVHCNFGSTSPGSCRQADHQHSSGVSQASPVVRPAAPNSYNVIAFPAESPLDGPRTIVVNPASPLASPYGWHDTNGSAGAENTVTRGNNVNAYLDRNGDNVNDGNQPDGGKDLIFDFPFDQSKEPPDYTKAAVTNLFYVNNMMHDILYGFGFDEKAGSFQVNNYGKGGQGNDAVNAEAQDGSGTNNANFLTLADGSPGRMQMFLWSSSGNETFITKPDNLASALNAIRGNFGPAPTTTPITGDVVWSDDRSPGHEREGCFNTQKA
;
A
#
# COMPACT_ATOMS: atom_id res chain seq x y z
N MET A 1 -11.93 -44.55 -44.05
CA MET A 1 -11.12 -43.56 -43.30
C MET A 1 -11.98 -42.89 -42.21
N LYS A 2 -12.40 -43.63 -41.17
CA LYS A 2 -13.38 -43.16 -40.15
C LYS A 2 -13.16 -43.76 -38.74
N ILE A 3 -11.91 -44.01 -38.34
CA ILE A 3 -11.59 -44.58 -37.00
C ILE A 3 -10.37 -43.88 -36.34
N LYS A 4 -10.21 -42.56 -36.49
CA LYS A 4 -9.12 -41.83 -35.81
C LYS A 4 -9.49 -40.52 -35.10
N ILE A 5 -10.76 -40.15 -35.03
CA ILE A 5 -11.19 -38.86 -34.43
C ILE A 5 -11.74 -39.02 -32.99
N CYS A 6 -12.06 -40.24 -32.54
CA CYS A 6 -12.70 -40.44 -31.23
C CYS A 6 -11.74 -40.52 -30.03
N LYS A 7 -10.42 -40.62 -30.25
CA LYS A 7 -9.42 -40.70 -29.15
C LYS A 7 -8.80 -39.35 -28.75
N LEU A 8 -9.00 -38.29 -29.53
CA LEU A 8 -8.45 -36.95 -29.22
C LEU A 8 -9.41 -36.09 -28.37
N LEU A 9 -10.70 -36.42 -28.33
CA LEU A 9 -11.71 -35.71 -27.53
C LEU A 9 -11.83 -36.22 -26.09
N ILE A 10 -11.33 -37.43 -25.79
CA ILE A 10 -11.37 -38.00 -24.43
C ILE A 10 -10.15 -37.57 -23.60
N LEU A 11 -9.04 -37.16 -24.22
CA LEU A 11 -7.86 -36.68 -23.51
C LEU A 11 -8.00 -35.22 -23.04
N GLY A 12 -8.82 -34.40 -23.72
CA GLY A 12 -9.12 -33.03 -23.32
C GLY A 12 -10.08 -32.91 -22.13
N PHE A 13 -10.94 -33.91 -21.91
CA PHE A 13 -11.89 -33.93 -20.78
C PHE A 13 -11.29 -34.51 -19.48
N LEU A 14 -10.17 -35.24 -19.58
CA LEU A 14 -9.53 -35.85 -18.42
C LEU A 14 -8.60 -34.86 -17.68
N VAL A 15 -8.06 -33.84 -18.35
CA VAL A 15 -7.15 -32.87 -17.73
C VAL A 15 -7.90 -31.77 -16.96
N MET A 16 -9.15 -31.45 -17.32
CA MET A 16 -9.98 -30.49 -16.56
C MET A 16 -10.58 -31.06 -15.27
N ASN A 17 -10.47 -32.38 -15.01
CA ASN A 17 -11.02 -33.02 -13.81
C ASN A 17 -10.00 -33.30 -12.70
N ILE A 18 -8.70 -33.15 -12.96
CA ILE A 18 -7.67 -33.47 -11.95
C ILE A 18 -7.57 -32.33 -10.92
N SER A 19 -7.64 -31.07 -11.36
CA SER A 19 -7.60 -29.89 -10.49
C SER A 19 -8.81 -29.79 -9.55
N SER A 20 -9.99 -30.21 -10.02
CA SER A 20 -11.22 -30.24 -9.21
C SER A 20 -11.26 -31.40 -8.22
N LEU A 21 -10.57 -32.51 -8.50
CA LEU A 21 -10.44 -33.63 -7.57
C LEU A 21 -9.43 -33.34 -6.44
N SER A 22 -8.31 -32.67 -6.76
CA SER A 22 -7.33 -32.25 -5.76
C SER A 22 -7.90 -31.16 -4.84
N GLY A 23 -8.61 -30.17 -5.39
CA GLY A 23 -9.29 -29.12 -4.61
C GLY A 23 -10.36 -29.66 -3.66
N GLN A 24 -11.23 -30.56 -4.13
CA GLN A 24 -12.22 -31.25 -3.28
C GLN A 24 -11.56 -32.09 -2.18
N SER A 25 -10.38 -32.66 -2.45
CA SER A 25 -9.63 -33.42 -1.45
C SER A 25 -9.00 -32.52 -0.38
N ALA A 26 -8.49 -31.34 -0.76
CA ALA A 26 -7.87 -30.37 0.13
C ALA A 26 -8.91 -29.72 1.06
N ASP A 27 -10.04 -29.27 0.51
CA ASP A 27 -11.19 -28.76 1.29
C ASP A 27 -11.61 -29.75 2.37
N ARG A 28 -11.90 -30.99 1.96
CA ARG A 28 -12.35 -32.03 2.88
C ARG A 28 -11.33 -32.30 3.98
N LYS A 29 -10.04 -32.42 3.64
CA LYS A 29 -8.97 -32.61 4.64
C LYS A 29 -8.89 -31.44 5.60
N ALA A 30 -8.97 -30.21 5.09
CA ALA A 30 -8.90 -29.01 5.91
C ALA A 30 -10.10 -28.93 6.86
N ARG A 31 -11.33 -29.14 6.38
CA ARG A 31 -12.53 -29.17 7.25
C ARG A 31 -12.48 -30.27 8.30
N LEU A 32 -11.98 -31.46 7.95
CA LEU A 32 -11.78 -32.55 8.91
C LEU A 32 -10.77 -32.15 10.00
N PHE A 33 -9.66 -31.51 9.61
CA PHE A 33 -8.68 -31.01 10.56
C PHE A 33 -9.30 -29.95 11.50
N LEU A 34 -10.04 -28.97 10.97
CA LEU A 34 -10.72 -27.95 11.78
C LEU A 34 -11.71 -28.59 12.76
N ALA A 35 -12.50 -29.58 12.33
CA ALA A 35 -13.43 -30.30 13.19
C ALA A 35 -12.71 -31.06 14.33
N GLN A 36 -11.51 -31.60 14.07
CA GLN A 36 -10.68 -32.26 15.10
C GLN A 36 -10.07 -31.25 16.09
N GLN A 37 -9.73 -30.05 15.64
CA GLN A 37 -9.16 -29.00 16.50
C GLN A 37 -10.21 -28.23 17.30
N ALA A 38 -11.48 -28.29 16.90
CA ALA A 38 -12.58 -27.49 17.46
C ALA A 38 -12.60 -27.43 18.99
N GLU A 39 -12.53 -28.59 19.65
CA GLU A 39 -12.58 -28.68 21.11
C GLU A 39 -11.37 -28.01 21.77
N SER A 40 -10.16 -28.21 21.23
CA SER A 40 -8.94 -27.57 21.73
C SER A 40 -8.97 -26.04 21.59
N TRP A 41 -9.77 -25.55 20.64
CA TRP A 41 -10.00 -24.12 20.40
C TRP A 41 -11.20 -23.55 21.16
N GLY A 42 -11.88 -24.37 21.98
CA GLY A 42 -13.08 -23.96 22.71
C GLY A 42 -14.30 -23.71 21.81
N LEU A 43 -14.31 -24.29 20.60
CA LEU A 43 -15.39 -24.18 19.63
C LEU A 43 -16.30 -25.41 19.67
N GLN A 44 -17.56 -25.21 19.30
CA GLN A 44 -18.49 -26.28 19.02
C GLN A 44 -18.49 -26.61 17.53
N LEU A 45 -18.84 -27.84 17.14
CA LEU A 45 -18.95 -28.18 15.71
C LEU A 45 -19.98 -27.28 14.98
N ALA A 46 -20.99 -26.79 15.69
CA ALA A 46 -21.94 -25.82 15.15
C ALA A 46 -21.27 -24.48 14.76
N ASP A 47 -20.21 -24.07 15.45
CA ASP A 47 -19.46 -22.84 15.13
C ASP A 47 -18.64 -22.97 13.84
N LEU A 48 -18.44 -24.20 13.35
CA LEU A 48 -17.75 -24.53 12.10
C LEU A 48 -18.71 -24.93 10.97
N SER A 49 -20.03 -24.85 11.19
CA SER A 49 -21.03 -25.29 10.22
C SER A 49 -21.18 -24.34 9.02
N ASP A 50 -20.82 -23.08 9.20
CA ASP A 50 -20.99 -22.00 8.23
C ASP A 50 -19.63 -21.35 7.92
N LEU A 51 -18.73 -22.16 7.36
CA LEU A 51 -17.40 -21.73 6.92
C LEU A 51 -17.37 -21.65 5.39
N ILE A 52 -17.02 -20.47 4.88
CA ILE A 52 -16.68 -20.28 3.47
C ILE A 52 -15.16 -20.37 3.28
N ILE A 53 -14.74 -20.93 2.15
CA ILE A 53 -13.35 -20.81 1.72
C ILE A 53 -13.22 -19.42 1.07
N SER A 54 -12.45 -18.54 1.69
CA SER A 54 -12.20 -17.21 1.15
C SER A 54 -11.20 -17.25 0.00
N ASP A 55 -10.25 -18.19 0.06
CA ASP A 55 -9.29 -18.44 -1.00
C ASP A 55 -8.67 -19.85 -0.87
N MET A 56 -8.27 -20.44 -2.00
CA MET A 56 -7.59 -21.73 -2.05
C MET A 56 -6.70 -21.83 -3.27
N TYR A 57 -5.41 -22.04 -3.04
CA TYR A 57 -4.45 -22.24 -4.10
C TYR A 57 -3.29 -23.13 -3.66
N THR A 58 -2.52 -23.61 -4.63
CA THR A 58 -1.26 -24.32 -4.38
C THR A 58 -0.13 -23.48 -4.93
N THR A 59 0.81 -23.16 -4.05
CA THR A 59 1.97 -22.32 -4.36
C THR A 59 2.95 -23.08 -5.23
N ASP A 60 3.41 -22.49 -6.33
CA ASP A 60 4.16 -23.25 -7.33
C ASP A 60 5.60 -23.59 -6.88
N HIS A 61 6.24 -22.74 -6.07
CA HIS A 61 7.65 -22.93 -5.67
C HIS A 61 7.88 -24.15 -4.75
N ASN A 62 6.91 -24.48 -3.88
CA ASN A 62 7.04 -25.58 -2.91
C ASN A 62 5.86 -26.58 -2.95
N GLY A 63 4.78 -26.28 -3.69
CA GLY A 63 3.50 -27.01 -3.77
C GLY A 63 2.78 -27.21 -2.45
N LEU A 64 2.94 -26.27 -1.52
CA LEU A 64 2.06 -26.15 -0.36
C LEU A 64 0.68 -25.69 -0.83
N THR A 65 -0.37 -26.43 -0.47
CA THR A 65 -1.75 -26.01 -0.70
C THR A 65 -2.21 -25.18 0.50
N HIS A 66 -2.67 -23.96 0.23
CA HIS A 66 -3.23 -23.03 1.19
C HIS A 66 -4.76 -23.08 1.09
N VAL A 67 -5.43 -23.25 2.23
CA VAL A 67 -6.89 -23.16 2.32
C VAL A 67 -7.24 -22.11 3.36
N TYR A 68 -7.80 -20.98 2.94
CA TYR A 68 -8.22 -19.90 3.83
C TYR A 68 -9.71 -19.99 4.07
N PHE A 69 -10.11 -19.96 5.34
CA PHE A 69 -11.50 -19.98 5.75
C PHE A 69 -11.89 -18.67 6.43
N GLN A 70 -13.09 -18.20 6.11
CA GLN A 70 -13.76 -17.11 6.78
C GLN A 70 -14.99 -17.67 7.51
N GLN A 71 -15.07 -17.46 8.82
CA GLN A 71 -16.22 -17.87 9.61
C GLN A 71 -17.42 -16.96 9.30
N GLN A 72 -18.59 -17.58 9.13
CA GLN A 72 -19.86 -16.90 8.99
C GLN A 72 -20.84 -17.39 10.04
N TYR A 73 -21.91 -16.63 10.21
CA TYR A 73 -23.10 -17.09 10.91
C TYR A 73 -24.34 -16.70 10.12
N LYS A 74 -25.07 -17.70 9.63
CA LYS A 74 -26.23 -17.54 8.74
C LYS A 74 -25.89 -16.74 7.48
N GLY A 75 -24.74 -17.03 6.88
CA GLY A 75 -24.25 -16.40 5.64
C GLY A 75 -23.64 -15.01 5.82
N ILE A 76 -23.58 -14.47 7.04
CA ILE A 76 -22.97 -13.16 7.34
C ILE A 76 -21.56 -13.38 7.89
N PRO A 77 -20.50 -12.83 7.27
CA PRO A 77 -19.13 -13.01 7.74
C PRO A 77 -18.87 -12.33 9.08
N ILE A 78 -17.97 -12.90 9.88
CA ILE A 78 -17.52 -12.31 11.15
C ILE A 78 -16.14 -11.65 10.95
N TYR A 79 -16.03 -10.38 11.28
CA TYR A 79 -14.82 -9.59 11.09
C TYR A 79 -13.60 -10.25 11.74
N ASN A 80 -12.53 -10.44 10.96
CA ASN A 80 -11.28 -11.07 11.38
C ASN A 80 -11.40 -12.50 11.95
N ALA A 81 -12.55 -13.16 11.79
CA ALA A 81 -12.75 -14.55 12.16
C ALA A 81 -12.26 -15.48 11.05
N VAL A 82 -10.96 -15.50 10.86
CA VAL A 82 -10.28 -16.24 9.79
C VAL A 82 -9.36 -17.32 10.35
N THR A 83 -9.14 -18.35 9.56
CA THR A 83 -8.08 -19.35 9.78
C THR A 83 -7.53 -19.78 8.43
N SER A 84 -6.32 -20.32 8.43
CA SER A 84 -5.74 -20.99 7.28
C SER A 84 -5.40 -22.43 7.64
N VAL A 85 -5.43 -23.32 6.66
CA VAL A 85 -4.92 -24.69 6.79
C VAL A 85 -3.94 -24.91 5.63
N HIS A 86 -2.73 -25.32 5.98
CA HIS A 86 -1.66 -25.54 5.00
C HIS A 86 -1.34 -27.03 4.88
N ILE A 87 -1.41 -27.55 3.65
CA ILE A 87 -1.30 -28.98 3.33
C ILE A 87 -0.10 -29.21 2.42
N THR A 88 0.87 -30.02 2.84
CA THR A 88 2.05 -30.36 2.01
C THR A 88 1.66 -31.17 0.77
N LYS A 89 2.59 -31.28 -0.19
CA LYS A 89 2.46 -32.19 -1.35
C LYS A 89 2.16 -33.64 -0.96
N GLU A 90 2.71 -34.09 0.17
CA GLU A 90 2.50 -35.43 0.74
C GLU A 90 1.15 -35.56 1.48
N GLY A 91 0.40 -34.46 1.62
CA GLY A 91 -0.90 -34.41 2.25
C GLY A 91 -0.88 -34.21 3.76
N LYS A 92 0.24 -33.79 4.35
CA LYS A 92 0.37 -33.50 5.78
C LYS A 92 -0.12 -32.08 6.08
N VAL A 93 -0.91 -31.90 7.14
CA VAL A 93 -1.28 -30.57 7.65
C VAL A 93 -0.16 -30.03 8.54
N ILE A 94 0.27 -28.79 8.32
CA ILE A 94 1.44 -28.21 9.01
C ILE A 94 1.04 -27.18 10.07
N GLU A 95 0.14 -26.26 9.74
CA GLU A 95 -0.14 -25.11 10.57
C GLU A 95 -1.57 -24.62 10.33
N SER A 96 -2.20 -24.13 11.41
CA SER A 96 -3.49 -23.48 11.35
C SER A 96 -3.67 -22.54 12.55
N PRO A 97 -3.50 -21.21 12.38
CA PRO A 97 -3.82 -20.25 13.41
C PRO A 97 -5.34 -20.11 13.53
N ASN A 98 -5.86 -20.01 14.74
CA ASN A 98 -7.30 -19.86 14.95
C ASN A 98 -7.67 -18.44 15.42
N ARG A 99 -8.62 -17.82 14.72
CA ARG A 99 -9.27 -16.55 15.14
C ARG A 99 -10.80 -16.66 15.16
N PHE A 100 -11.35 -17.86 15.11
CA PHE A 100 -12.79 -18.10 15.14
C PHE A 100 -13.40 -17.80 16.50
N TYR A 101 -14.68 -17.44 16.49
CA TYR A 101 -15.50 -17.19 17.66
C TYR A 101 -16.40 -18.40 17.94
N GLY A 102 -16.54 -18.75 19.22
CA GLY A 102 -17.37 -19.86 19.67
C GLY A 102 -18.76 -19.43 20.15
N LYS A 103 -19.66 -20.40 20.28
CA LYS A 103 -21.03 -20.23 20.80
C LYS A 103 -21.84 -19.18 20.03
N LEU A 104 -21.71 -19.16 18.70
CA LEU A 104 -22.22 -18.10 17.82
C LEU A 104 -23.72 -17.82 18.01
N SER A 105 -24.52 -18.86 18.23
CA SER A 105 -25.97 -18.73 18.42
C SER A 105 -26.37 -17.93 19.66
N SER A 106 -25.48 -17.85 20.66
CA SER A 106 -25.70 -17.12 21.91
C SER A 106 -24.98 -15.77 21.97
N THR A 107 -24.01 -15.52 21.09
CA THR A 107 -23.20 -14.29 21.08
C THR A 107 -23.71 -13.25 20.09
N VAL A 108 -24.42 -13.67 19.04
CA VAL A 108 -24.97 -12.79 18.01
C VAL A 108 -26.21 -12.04 18.49
N ASN A 109 -26.24 -10.72 18.30
CA ASN A 109 -27.33 -9.86 18.75
C ASN A 109 -28.58 -9.87 17.82
N THR A 110 -28.39 -9.99 16.50
CA THR A 110 -29.44 -9.99 15.47
C THR A 110 -28.88 -10.55 14.16
N THR A 111 -29.76 -10.92 13.23
CA THR A 111 -29.39 -11.29 11.85
C THR A 111 -30.03 -10.37 10.81
N THR A 112 -30.82 -9.39 11.26
CA THR A 112 -31.52 -8.44 10.39
C THR A 112 -31.11 -7.01 10.74
N ALA A 113 -30.70 -6.24 9.73
CA ALA A 113 -30.45 -4.82 9.86
C ALA A 113 -31.76 -4.05 10.07
N ARG A 114 -31.71 -2.98 10.87
CA ARG A 114 -32.82 -2.02 11.02
C ARG A 114 -32.61 -0.79 10.14
N LEU A 115 -31.35 -0.39 9.97
CA LEU A 115 -30.94 0.72 9.10
C LEU A 115 -30.72 0.22 7.68
N SER A 116 -31.00 1.09 6.70
CA SER A 116 -30.53 0.87 5.34
C SER A 116 -29.02 1.12 5.25
N ALA A 117 -28.37 0.55 4.23
CA ALA A 117 -26.96 0.83 3.96
C ALA A 117 -26.71 2.32 3.68
N SER A 118 -27.67 3.03 3.07
CA SER A 118 -27.58 4.47 2.81
C SER A 118 -27.63 5.29 4.10
N ASP A 119 -28.49 4.92 5.06
CA ASP A 119 -28.56 5.60 6.36
C ASP A 119 -27.28 5.36 7.16
N ALA A 120 -26.74 4.14 7.12
CA ALA A 120 -25.47 3.83 7.77
C ALA A 120 -24.29 4.59 7.13
N LEU A 121 -24.27 4.74 5.80
CA LEU A 121 -23.27 5.54 5.09
C LEU A 121 -23.38 7.02 5.48
N LEU A 122 -24.60 7.55 5.64
CA LEU A 122 -24.80 8.91 6.14
C LEU A 122 -24.17 9.11 7.52
N VAL A 123 -24.35 8.16 8.44
CA VAL A 123 -23.71 8.23 9.76
C VAL A 123 -22.19 8.14 9.64
N ALA A 124 -21.67 7.26 8.80
CA ALA A 124 -20.23 7.13 8.56
C ALA A 124 -19.61 8.45 8.09
N VAL A 125 -20.19 9.09 7.08
CA VAL A 125 -19.64 10.35 6.52
C VAL A 125 -19.78 11.52 7.50
N GLN A 126 -20.84 11.54 8.32
CA GLN A 126 -20.98 12.52 9.40
C GLN A 126 -19.92 12.32 10.50
N HIS A 127 -19.64 11.07 10.87
CA HIS A 127 -18.61 10.74 11.86
C HIS A 127 -17.21 11.16 11.38
N LEU A 128 -16.92 10.96 10.09
CA LEU A 128 -15.66 11.36 9.46
C LEU A 128 -15.56 12.88 9.19
N GLY A 129 -16.63 13.64 9.42
CA GLY A 129 -16.65 15.08 9.14
C GLY A 129 -16.55 15.42 7.66
N VAL A 130 -17.04 14.56 6.76
CA VAL A 130 -16.98 14.77 5.31
C VAL A 130 -17.85 15.99 4.93
N PRO A 131 -17.26 17.05 4.34
CA PRO A 131 -18.02 18.25 4.01
C PRO A 131 -18.93 18.01 2.80
N ASN A 132 -20.20 18.44 2.91
CA ASN A 132 -21.18 18.41 1.81
C ASN A 132 -21.34 17.02 1.14
N ALA A 133 -21.30 15.94 1.92
CA ALA A 133 -21.40 14.58 1.39
C ALA A 133 -22.76 14.30 0.72
N LEU A 134 -22.74 13.97 -0.58
CA LEU A 134 -23.92 13.51 -1.32
C LEU A 134 -24.04 11.99 -1.19
N VAL A 135 -24.84 11.55 -0.21
CA VAL A 135 -25.00 10.12 0.10
C VAL A 135 -25.94 9.45 -0.93
N PRO A 136 -25.49 8.40 -1.64
CA PRO A 136 -26.29 7.69 -2.61
C PRO A 136 -27.32 6.77 -1.93
N THR A 137 -28.52 6.68 -2.50
CA THR A 137 -29.60 5.83 -1.99
C THR A 137 -29.73 4.49 -2.72
N LYS A 138 -28.98 4.30 -3.82
CA LYS A 138 -29.05 3.12 -4.68
C LYS A 138 -27.68 2.47 -4.83
N ILE A 139 -27.67 1.14 -4.80
CA ILE A 139 -26.53 0.30 -5.14
C ILE A 139 -26.33 0.33 -6.67
N SER A 140 -25.10 0.54 -7.13
CA SER A 140 -24.72 0.49 -8.55
C SER A 140 -24.59 -0.95 -9.04
N ARG A 141 -23.94 -1.82 -8.26
CA ARG A 141 -23.75 -3.24 -8.56
C ARG A 141 -23.53 -4.07 -7.30
N THR A 142 -23.65 -5.39 -7.44
CA THR A 142 -23.25 -6.38 -6.44
C THR A 142 -22.36 -7.41 -7.13
N ASP A 143 -21.26 -7.79 -6.49
CA ASP A 143 -20.34 -8.80 -7.04
C ASP A 143 -20.78 -10.24 -6.71
N ASP A 144 -20.00 -11.21 -7.19
CA ASP A 144 -20.19 -12.64 -6.95
C ASP A 144 -19.95 -13.06 -5.49
N LYS A 145 -19.24 -12.24 -4.72
CA LYS A 145 -18.99 -12.39 -3.28
C LYS A 145 -20.07 -11.69 -2.42
N ALA A 146 -21.16 -11.24 -3.04
CA ALA A 146 -22.29 -10.54 -2.41
C ALA A 146 -21.92 -9.20 -1.74
N ILE A 147 -20.82 -8.57 -2.16
CA ILE A 147 -20.46 -7.20 -1.79
C ILE A 147 -21.24 -6.26 -2.70
N SER A 148 -21.98 -5.33 -2.10
CA SER A 148 -22.71 -4.30 -2.84
C SER A 148 -21.87 -3.04 -2.93
N TYR A 149 -22.05 -2.27 -4.00
CA TYR A 149 -21.29 -1.05 -4.26
C TYR A 149 -22.25 0.11 -4.42
N PHE A 150 -22.00 1.20 -3.69
CA PHE A 150 -22.58 2.48 -4.05
C PHE A 150 -21.74 3.14 -5.17
N PRO A 151 -22.36 3.93 -6.05
CA PRO A 151 -21.62 4.64 -7.09
C PRO A 151 -20.63 5.65 -6.49
N VAL A 152 -19.65 6.07 -7.31
CA VAL A 152 -18.75 7.19 -7.00
C VAL A 152 -19.56 8.44 -6.64
N THR A 153 -19.14 9.16 -5.61
CA THR A 153 -19.81 10.37 -5.10
C THR A 153 -18.90 11.59 -5.21
N ASN A 154 -19.35 12.75 -4.72
CA ASN A 154 -18.52 13.97 -4.69
C ASN A 154 -17.35 13.90 -3.69
N PHE A 155 -17.30 12.88 -2.83
CA PHE A 155 -16.29 12.75 -1.79
C PHE A 155 -15.42 11.50 -1.94
N THR A 156 -15.63 10.68 -2.97
CA THR A 156 -14.80 9.50 -3.25
C THR A 156 -14.22 9.48 -4.65
N ASN A 157 -13.06 8.83 -4.81
CA ASN A 157 -12.44 8.57 -6.12
C ASN A 157 -12.93 7.25 -6.75
N SER A 158 -13.45 6.32 -5.94
CA SER A 158 -13.96 5.02 -6.37
C SER A 158 -15.40 4.76 -5.90
N GLU A 159 -16.01 3.69 -6.43
CA GLU A 159 -17.25 3.12 -5.87
C GLU A 159 -17.03 2.72 -4.41
N ILE A 160 -18.08 2.78 -3.60
CA ILE A 160 -18.01 2.50 -2.15
C ILE A 160 -18.54 1.08 -1.90
N PRO A 161 -17.66 0.11 -1.60
CA PRO A 161 -18.10 -1.22 -1.20
C PRO A 161 -18.80 -1.18 0.17
N VAL A 162 -19.87 -1.97 0.28
CA VAL A 162 -20.65 -2.15 1.51
C VAL A 162 -21.15 -3.60 1.61
N ARG A 163 -21.04 -4.15 2.82
CA ARG A 163 -21.64 -5.45 3.16
C ARG A 163 -22.06 -5.50 4.62
N LEU A 164 -22.98 -6.41 4.94
CA LEU A 164 -23.24 -6.78 6.32
C LEU A 164 -22.13 -7.69 6.85
N MET A 165 -21.73 -7.46 8.10
CA MET A 165 -20.69 -8.21 8.79
C MET A 165 -20.99 -8.24 10.29
N TYR A 166 -20.55 -9.27 10.99
CA TYR A 166 -20.52 -9.30 12.45
C TYR A 166 -19.22 -8.72 12.98
N PHE A 167 -19.30 -7.73 13.86
CA PHE A 167 -18.14 -7.16 14.54
C PHE A 167 -18.06 -7.67 15.98
N PRO A 168 -16.91 -8.22 16.40
CA PRO A 168 -16.71 -8.71 17.76
C PRO A 168 -16.50 -7.57 18.76
N MET A 169 -17.26 -7.59 19.84
CA MET A 169 -17.20 -6.61 20.92
C MET A 169 -16.32 -7.13 22.07
N LYS A 170 -15.84 -6.21 22.92
CA LYS A 170 -14.99 -6.54 24.07
C LYS A 170 -15.67 -7.45 25.11
N ASP A 171 -17.00 -7.42 25.17
CA ASP A 171 -17.81 -8.26 26.05
C ASP A 171 -18.05 -9.68 25.48
N GLY A 172 -17.51 -9.99 24.30
CA GLY A 172 -17.68 -11.27 23.61
C GLY A 172 -18.94 -11.37 22.75
N SER A 173 -19.78 -10.33 22.71
CA SER A 173 -20.93 -10.30 21.81
C SER A 173 -20.50 -10.00 20.36
N LEU A 174 -21.31 -10.44 19.41
CA LEU A 174 -21.16 -10.14 17.98
C LEU A 174 -22.29 -9.22 17.55
N ARG A 175 -21.92 -8.02 17.06
CA ARG A 175 -22.89 -7.02 16.60
C ARG A 175 -22.92 -6.95 15.08
N LEU A 176 -24.13 -6.96 14.52
CA LEU A 176 -24.33 -6.75 13.09
C LEU A 176 -23.99 -5.30 12.70
N VAL A 177 -23.05 -5.13 11.76
CA VAL A 177 -22.59 -3.84 11.24
C VAL A 177 -22.67 -3.80 9.72
N TYR A 178 -22.75 -2.60 9.17
CA TYR A 178 -22.31 -2.32 7.79
C TYR A 178 -20.82 -2.00 7.80
N ASP A 179 -20.07 -2.68 6.94
CA ASP A 179 -18.64 -2.51 6.72
C ASP A 179 -18.43 -1.70 5.43
N PHE A 180 -17.84 -0.51 5.54
CA PHE A 180 -17.54 0.38 4.41
C PHE A 180 -16.04 0.56 4.24
N SER A 181 -15.62 0.80 3.01
CA SER A 181 -14.29 1.30 2.65
C SER A 181 -14.46 2.54 1.78
N LEU A 182 -13.81 3.65 2.15
CA LEU A 182 -14.01 4.95 1.51
C LEU A 182 -12.68 5.47 0.96
N ASP A 183 -12.56 5.57 -0.37
CA ASP A 183 -11.43 6.22 -1.04
C ASP A 183 -11.68 7.73 -1.11
N LEU A 184 -11.35 8.47 -0.05
CA LEU A 184 -11.71 9.89 0.08
C LEU A 184 -10.89 10.76 -0.88
N ASN A 185 -11.54 11.70 -1.57
CA ASN A 185 -10.90 12.52 -2.61
C ASN A 185 -10.30 13.86 -2.14
N TYR A 186 -10.34 14.14 -0.84
CA TYR A 186 -9.92 15.42 -0.25
C TYR A 186 -8.95 15.26 0.93
N THR A 187 -8.61 14.02 1.29
CA THR A 187 -7.59 13.68 2.28
C THR A 187 -6.75 12.54 1.75
N ASN A 188 -5.53 12.40 2.28
CA ASN A 188 -4.72 11.22 2.05
C ASN A 188 -5.09 10.11 3.07
N GLN A 189 -6.36 9.69 3.04
CA GLN A 189 -6.92 8.68 3.94
C GLN A 189 -7.84 7.73 3.19
N HIS A 190 -7.80 6.45 3.56
CA HIS A 190 -8.72 5.44 3.04
C HIS A 190 -9.41 4.70 4.20
N PRO A 191 -10.37 5.34 4.89
CA PRO A 191 -10.97 4.76 6.08
C PRO A 191 -11.85 3.54 5.76
N GLY A 192 -11.60 2.46 6.49
CA GLY A 192 -12.55 1.39 6.75
C GLY A 192 -13.38 1.72 7.98
N ILE A 193 -14.72 1.73 7.86
CA ILE A 193 -15.62 2.12 8.95
C ILE A 193 -16.77 1.11 9.13
N LYS A 194 -17.05 0.78 10.40
CA LYS A 194 -18.07 -0.21 10.78
C LYS A 194 -19.16 0.46 11.59
N VAL A 195 -20.35 0.52 11.02
CA VAL A 195 -21.52 1.18 11.60
C VAL A 195 -22.53 0.13 12.03
N ASP A 196 -22.98 0.16 13.29
CA ASP A 196 -23.98 -0.78 13.77
C ASP A 196 -25.28 -0.69 12.95
N ALA A 197 -25.70 -1.82 12.41
CA ALA A 197 -26.83 -1.91 11.49
C ALA A 197 -28.19 -1.71 12.17
N ARG A 198 -28.24 -1.54 13.51
CA ARG A 198 -29.45 -1.26 14.29
C ARG A 198 -29.47 0.14 14.88
N THR A 199 -28.37 0.60 15.45
CA THR A 199 -28.27 1.85 16.22
C THR A 199 -27.64 2.98 15.44
N GLY A 200 -26.85 2.68 14.41
CA GLY A 200 -26.04 3.67 13.69
C GLY A 200 -24.76 4.06 14.43
N GLU A 201 -24.46 3.45 15.58
CA GLU A 201 -23.22 3.72 16.31
C GLU A 201 -22.00 3.26 15.50
N VAL A 202 -20.99 4.12 15.37
CA VAL A 202 -19.70 3.74 14.77
C VAL A 202 -18.90 2.92 15.79
N LEU A 203 -18.66 1.65 15.48
CA LEU A 203 -18.00 0.70 16.40
C LEU A 203 -16.51 0.57 16.15
N HIS A 204 -16.07 0.84 14.92
CA HIS A 204 -14.68 0.71 14.54
C HIS A 204 -14.38 1.58 13.33
N GLN A 205 -13.18 2.16 13.33
CA GLN A 205 -12.58 2.86 12.21
C GLN A 205 -11.10 2.50 12.17
N ASN A 206 -10.59 2.23 10.97
CA ASN A 206 -9.17 2.06 10.70
C ASN A 206 -8.83 2.64 9.33
N ASP A 207 -7.58 3.02 9.10
CA ASP A 207 -7.12 3.50 7.79
C ASP A 207 -6.41 2.35 7.04
N TYR A 208 -6.68 2.20 5.75
CA TYR A 208 -5.99 1.24 4.88
C TYR A 208 -4.68 1.80 4.33
N ILE A 209 -4.43 3.10 4.48
CA ILE A 209 -3.15 3.72 4.16
C ILE A 209 -2.17 3.49 5.31
N VAL A 210 -1.17 2.64 5.07
CA VAL A 210 -0.10 2.37 6.04
C VAL A 210 1.01 3.39 5.85
N HIS A 211 1.42 4.04 6.93
CA HIS A 211 2.50 5.02 6.97
C HIS A 211 3.29 4.89 8.28
N CYS A 212 4.50 5.47 8.34
CA CYS A 212 5.26 5.49 9.59
C CYS A 212 4.80 6.64 10.49
N ASN A 213 4.64 6.40 11.79
CA ASN A 213 4.51 7.48 12.78
C ASN A 213 5.73 7.44 13.69
N PHE A 214 6.60 8.45 13.57
CA PHE A 214 7.80 8.56 14.38
C PHE A 214 7.56 9.17 15.77
N GLY A 215 6.30 9.49 16.10
CA GLY A 215 5.90 10.12 17.36
C GLY A 215 6.41 11.57 17.49
N SER A 216 5.98 12.26 18.54
CA SER A 216 6.63 13.49 18.99
C SER A 216 7.82 13.10 19.86
N THR A 217 8.97 12.78 19.25
CA THR A 217 10.21 12.73 20.02
C THR A 217 10.43 14.11 20.63
N SER A 218 10.33 14.22 21.96
CA SER A 218 10.88 15.38 22.66
C SER A 218 12.32 15.59 22.18
N PRO A 219 12.74 16.83 21.89
CA PRO A 219 14.10 17.10 21.44
C PRO A 219 15.05 16.68 22.57
N GLY A 220 15.68 15.51 22.45
CA GLY A 220 16.59 15.01 23.49
C GLY A 220 16.75 13.49 23.63
N SER A 221 15.98 12.62 22.95
CA SER A 221 16.15 11.16 23.08
C SER A 221 16.72 10.46 21.85
N CYS A 222 17.56 11.13 21.05
CA CYS A 222 18.53 10.39 20.25
C CYS A 222 19.51 9.76 21.25
N ARG A 223 19.30 8.48 21.63
CA ARG A 223 20.41 7.70 22.16
C ARG A 223 21.46 7.71 21.07
N GLN A 224 22.56 8.43 21.28
CA GLN A 224 23.80 8.21 20.56
C GLN A 224 24.17 6.75 20.79
N ALA A 225 23.74 5.88 19.89
CA ALA A 225 24.53 4.72 19.61
C ALA A 225 25.72 5.27 18.84
N ASP A 226 26.88 5.31 19.49
CA ASP A 226 28.16 5.61 18.85
C ASP A 226 28.39 4.57 17.75
N HIS A 227 27.94 4.90 16.55
CA HIS A 227 28.34 4.24 15.33
C HIS A 227 29.16 5.27 14.56
N GLN A 228 30.48 5.12 14.62
CA GLN A 228 31.41 5.92 13.84
C GLN A 228 31.20 5.61 12.36
N HIS A 229 30.47 6.48 11.67
CA HIS A 229 30.46 6.51 10.22
C HIS A 229 31.72 7.27 9.78
N SER A 230 32.69 6.54 9.23
CA SER A 230 33.78 7.18 8.49
C SER A 230 33.20 7.74 7.18
N SER A 231 32.97 9.05 7.14
CA SER A 231 32.56 9.78 5.94
C SER A 231 33.69 9.77 4.93
N GLY A 232 33.70 8.74 4.07
CA GLY A 232 34.64 8.58 2.98
C GLY A 232 33.94 8.42 1.64
N VAL A 233 32.93 9.24 1.34
CA VAL A 233 32.28 9.20 0.02
C VAL A 233 33.17 9.94 -0.97
N SER A 234 33.98 9.18 -1.71
CA SER A 234 34.62 9.68 -2.92
C SER A 234 33.56 9.80 -4.00
N GLN A 235 33.17 11.04 -4.32
CA GLN A 235 32.34 11.40 -5.46
C GLN A 235 32.97 10.84 -6.74
N ALA A 236 32.36 9.82 -7.34
CA ALA A 236 32.77 9.32 -8.64
C ALA A 236 32.23 10.25 -9.72
N SER A 237 33.13 10.85 -10.51
CA SER A 237 32.80 11.57 -11.73
C SER A 237 32.11 10.65 -12.75
N PRO A 238 31.21 11.18 -13.61
CA PRO A 238 30.48 10.36 -14.57
C PRO A 238 31.43 9.83 -15.64
N VAL A 239 31.70 8.52 -15.60
CA VAL A 239 32.29 7.81 -16.74
C VAL A 239 31.14 7.47 -17.68
N VAL A 240 31.05 8.18 -18.80
CA VAL A 240 30.17 7.79 -19.90
C VAL A 240 30.65 6.44 -20.41
N ARG A 241 29.95 5.37 -20.04
CA ARG A 241 30.09 4.04 -20.64
C ARG A 241 28.95 3.86 -21.63
N PRO A 242 29.15 3.22 -22.78
CA PRO A 242 28.03 2.82 -23.61
C PRO A 242 27.15 1.87 -22.80
N ALA A 243 25.96 2.32 -22.42
CA ALA A 243 25.01 1.54 -21.67
C ALA A 243 24.46 0.44 -22.58
N ALA A 244 24.50 -0.82 -22.11
CA ALA A 244 23.87 -1.92 -22.83
C ALA A 244 22.35 -1.72 -22.87
N PRO A 245 21.63 -2.27 -23.86
CA PRO A 245 20.18 -2.21 -23.89
C PRO A 245 19.56 -2.76 -22.60
N ASN A 246 18.42 -2.20 -22.19
CA ASN A 246 17.68 -2.52 -20.98
C ASN A 246 18.56 -2.39 -19.73
N SER A 247 18.98 -1.15 -19.46
CA SER A 247 19.87 -0.85 -18.35
C SER A 247 19.40 0.34 -17.52
N TYR A 248 19.69 0.28 -16.22
CA TYR A 248 19.21 1.23 -15.23
C TYR A 248 20.39 1.70 -14.37
N ASN A 249 20.63 3.01 -14.33
CA ASN A 249 21.58 3.60 -13.39
C ASN A 249 20.87 3.88 -12.06
N VAL A 250 21.10 3.07 -11.02
CA VAL A 250 20.28 3.04 -9.80
C VAL A 250 21.12 2.71 -8.57
N ILE A 251 20.59 2.93 -7.38
CA ILE A 251 21.14 2.34 -6.15
C ILE A 251 20.77 0.86 -6.15
N ALA A 252 21.70 0.00 -6.60
CA ALA A 252 21.42 -1.41 -6.76
C ALA A 252 21.45 -2.13 -5.42
N PHE A 253 20.48 -3.04 -5.20
CA PHE A 253 20.50 -3.93 -4.05
C PHE A 253 21.85 -4.68 -3.94
N PRO A 254 22.38 -4.86 -2.71
CA PRO A 254 21.70 -4.66 -1.42
C PRO A 254 21.84 -3.25 -0.81
N ALA A 255 22.39 -2.25 -1.50
CA ALA A 255 22.47 -0.90 -0.94
C ALA A 255 21.06 -0.33 -0.68
N GLU A 256 20.79 0.12 0.55
CA GLU A 256 19.49 0.67 0.93
C GLU A 256 19.32 2.15 0.54
N SER A 257 20.43 2.90 0.51
CA SER A 257 20.44 4.33 0.22
C SER A 257 21.74 4.76 -0.50
N PRO A 258 21.80 6.00 -1.02
CA PRO A 258 23.04 6.58 -1.53
C PRO A 258 24.18 6.71 -0.50
N LEU A 259 23.89 6.54 0.80
CA LEU A 259 24.90 6.53 1.87
C LEU A 259 25.59 5.16 1.99
N ASP A 260 24.91 4.09 1.58
CA ASP A 260 25.37 2.70 1.74
C ASP A 260 26.06 2.17 0.48
N GLY A 261 25.88 2.83 -0.66
CA GLY A 261 26.55 2.49 -1.90
C GLY A 261 26.36 3.51 -3.01
N PRO A 262 27.29 3.56 -3.99
CA PRO A 262 27.13 4.41 -5.16
C PRO A 262 26.04 3.87 -6.09
N ARG A 263 25.55 4.72 -7.01
CA ARG A 263 24.74 4.24 -8.13
C ARG A 263 25.57 3.37 -9.07
N THR A 264 24.94 2.36 -9.64
CA THR A 264 25.54 1.44 -10.61
C THR A 264 24.60 1.19 -11.78
N ILE A 265 25.16 0.94 -12.97
CA ILE A 265 24.38 0.49 -14.12
C ILE A 265 24.13 -1.01 -14.01
N VAL A 266 22.86 -1.39 -13.85
CA VAL A 266 22.39 -2.78 -13.86
C VAL A 266 21.78 -3.06 -15.23
N VAL A 267 22.12 -4.20 -15.83
CA VAL A 267 21.69 -4.58 -17.20
C VAL A 267 20.79 -5.82 -17.12
N ASN A 268 19.62 -5.76 -17.76
CA ASN A 268 18.62 -6.83 -17.77
C ASN A 268 18.35 -7.45 -16.38
N PRO A 269 17.94 -6.65 -15.38
CA PRO A 269 17.75 -7.13 -14.00
C PRO A 269 16.55 -8.07 -13.79
N ALA A 270 15.60 -8.10 -14.74
CA ALA A 270 14.35 -8.82 -14.59
C ALA A 270 14.57 -10.33 -14.37
N SER A 271 13.91 -10.88 -13.36
CA SER A 271 13.89 -12.32 -13.11
C SER A 271 13.07 -13.02 -14.20
N PRO A 272 13.61 -14.00 -14.94
CA PRO A 272 12.83 -14.74 -15.94
C PRO A 272 11.72 -15.60 -15.33
N LEU A 273 11.78 -15.86 -14.01
CA LEU A 273 10.73 -16.58 -13.30
C LEU A 273 9.52 -15.68 -13.00
N ALA A 274 9.79 -14.48 -12.46
CA ALA A 274 8.76 -13.57 -11.97
C ALA A 274 8.28 -12.60 -13.06
N SER A 275 9.21 -12.11 -13.87
CA SER A 275 8.99 -11.15 -14.97
C SER A 275 9.45 -11.75 -16.31
N PRO A 276 8.79 -12.81 -16.83
CA PRO A 276 9.23 -13.56 -18.00
C PRO A 276 9.32 -12.74 -19.31
N TYR A 277 8.61 -11.62 -19.39
CA TYR A 277 8.62 -10.69 -20.52
C TYR A 277 9.40 -9.39 -20.23
N GLY A 278 10.10 -9.33 -19.10
CA GLY A 278 10.79 -8.13 -18.61
C GLY A 278 9.85 -7.15 -17.92
N TRP A 279 10.40 -6.03 -17.46
CA TRP A 279 9.67 -5.07 -16.61
C TRP A 279 8.83 -4.04 -17.37
N HIS A 280 8.89 -4.03 -18.71
CA HIS A 280 8.21 -3.04 -19.56
C HIS A 280 7.09 -3.65 -20.43
N ASP A 281 6.81 -4.94 -20.24
CA ASP A 281 5.69 -5.64 -20.86
C ASP A 281 4.44 -5.56 -19.98
N THR A 282 3.25 -5.49 -20.58
CA THR A 282 1.96 -5.67 -19.89
C THR A 282 1.02 -6.67 -20.56
N ASN A 283 1.36 -7.19 -21.75
CA ASN A 283 0.44 -8.03 -22.52
C ASN A 283 0.89 -9.50 -22.60
N GLY A 284 2.10 -9.82 -22.16
CA GLY A 284 2.66 -11.16 -22.21
C GLY A 284 3.17 -11.57 -23.57
N SER A 285 3.61 -10.60 -24.38
CA SER A 285 4.24 -10.84 -25.68
C SER A 285 5.72 -10.49 -25.60
N ALA A 286 6.52 -11.10 -26.47
CA ALA A 286 7.94 -10.79 -26.52
C ALA A 286 8.14 -9.35 -27.04
N GLY A 287 8.79 -8.53 -26.21
CA GLY A 287 9.11 -7.14 -26.51
C GLY A 287 8.57 -6.21 -25.43
N ALA A 288 9.13 -5.01 -25.34
CA ALA A 288 8.58 -3.99 -24.45
C ALA A 288 7.51 -3.19 -25.17
N GLU A 289 6.32 -3.06 -24.57
CA GLU A 289 5.30 -2.11 -25.06
C GLU A 289 5.59 -0.69 -24.62
N ASN A 290 6.24 -0.54 -23.47
CA ASN A 290 6.53 0.76 -22.87
C ASN A 290 8.02 1.04 -22.96
N THR A 291 8.39 2.24 -23.39
CA THR A 291 9.77 2.75 -23.26
C THR A 291 9.97 3.58 -22.00
N VAL A 292 8.88 3.84 -21.26
CA VAL A 292 8.85 4.57 -19.98
C VAL A 292 8.83 3.62 -18.79
N THR A 293 8.97 4.15 -17.57
CA THR A 293 8.92 3.41 -16.27
C THR A 293 7.55 2.84 -15.92
N ARG A 294 7.03 1.97 -16.80
CA ARG A 294 5.74 1.29 -16.69
C ARG A 294 5.87 -0.12 -17.27
N GLY A 295 5.27 -1.09 -16.58
CA GLY A 295 5.04 -2.43 -17.09
C GLY A 295 4.16 -3.27 -16.17
N ASN A 296 4.38 -4.59 -16.16
CA ASN A 296 3.46 -5.53 -15.52
C ASN A 296 3.32 -5.32 -14.02
N ASN A 297 4.43 -5.06 -13.32
CA ASN A 297 4.47 -5.08 -11.86
C ASN A 297 4.17 -3.70 -11.25
N VAL A 298 4.57 -2.63 -11.95
CA VAL A 298 4.54 -1.25 -11.44
C VAL A 298 4.42 -0.23 -12.56
N ASN A 299 3.69 0.84 -12.29
CA ASN A 299 3.68 2.09 -13.03
C ASN A 299 4.26 3.20 -12.14
N ALA A 300 5.50 3.62 -12.39
CA ALA A 300 6.19 4.62 -11.58
C ALA A 300 6.19 6.00 -12.27
N TYR A 301 5.78 7.05 -11.56
CA TYR A 301 5.61 8.40 -12.11
C TYR A 301 5.76 9.49 -11.04
N LEU A 302 5.68 10.76 -11.44
CA LEU A 302 5.65 11.91 -10.52
C LEU A 302 4.20 12.27 -10.17
N ASP A 303 3.96 12.62 -8.91
CA ASP A 303 2.70 13.20 -8.42
C ASP A 303 2.99 14.42 -7.53
N ARG A 304 3.66 15.42 -8.07
CA ARG A 304 4.13 16.58 -7.28
C ARG A 304 3.01 17.53 -6.91
N ASN A 305 1.86 17.46 -7.59
CA ASN A 305 0.65 18.21 -7.24
C ASN A 305 -0.22 17.45 -6.21
N GLY A 306 0.03 16.17 -5.97
CA GLY A 306 -0.60 15.36 -4.91
C GLY A 306 -2.06 15.03 -5.21
N ASP A 307 -2.42 14.86 -6.49
CA ASP A 307 -3.78 14.55 -6.92
C ASP A 307 -3.99 13.05 -7.25
N ASN A 308 -2.98 12.21 -7.02
CA ASN A 308 -2.91 10.78 -7.36
C ASN A 308 -3.03 10.53 -8.87
N VAL A 309 -2.62 11.50 -9.70
CA VAL A 309 -2.57 11.39 -11.15
C VAL A 309 -1.14 11.59 -11.63
N ASN A 310 -0.76 10.84 -12.65
CA ASN A 310 0.54 10.98 -13.29
C ASN A 310 0.70 12.38 -13.90
N ASP A 311 1.66 13.15 -13.38
CA ASP A 311 2.07 14.49 -13.87
C ASP A 311 2.56 14.50 -15.33
N GLY A 312 2.79 13.31 -15.92
CA GLY A 312 3.39 13.11 -17.22
C GLY A 312 4.92 13.15 -17.16
N ASN A 313 5.56 13.09 -18.34
CA ASN A 313 7.02 13.09 -18.49
C ASN A 313 7.75 11.98 -17.71
N GLN A 314 7.12 10.81 -17.59
CA GLN A 314 7.80 9.62 -17.07
C GLN A 314 9.15 9.43 -17.80
N PRO A 315 10.21 9.00 -17.09
CA PRO A 315 11.50 8.75 -17.71
C PRO A 315 11.34 7.78 -18.87
N ASP A 316 11.88 8.15 -20.03
CA ASP A 316 11.84 7.36 -21.27
C ASP A 316 13.25 6.89 -21.60
N GLY A 317 13.46 5.58 -21.61
CA GLY A 317 14.72 4.94 -21.98
C GLY A 317 14.89 4.74 -23.50
N GLY A 318 13.90 5.16 -24.29
CA GLY A 318 13.84 4.96 -25.73
C GLY A 318 13.76 3.49 -26.13
N LYS A 319 13.96 3.21 -27.42
CA LYS A 319 13.86 1.85 -27.99
C LYS A 319 14.80 0.83 -27.35
N ASP A 320 15.92 1.30 -26.80
CA ASP A 320 16.96 0.46 -26.20
C ASP A 320 16.81 0.36 -24.68
N LEU A 321 15.80 1.02 -24.07
CA LEU A 321 15.52 0.98 -22.63
C LEU A 321 16.74 1.35 -21.77
N ILE A 322 17.39 2.47 -22.09
CA ILE A 322 18.56 2.97 -21.37
C ILE A 322 18.12 4.09 -20.41
N PHE A 323 18.00 3.74 -19.13
CA PHE A 323 17.62 4.65 -18.05
C PHE A 323 18.86 5.12 -17.27
N ASP A 324 19.74 5.84 -17.96
CA ASP A 324 20.94 6.45 -17.39
C ASP A 324 20.76 7.96 -17.22
N PHE A 325 20.06 8.35 -16.15
CA PHE A 325 19.80 9.76 -15.83
C PHE A 325 20.75 10.27 -14.72
N PRO A 326 21.19 11.54 -14.78
CA PRO A 326 22.06 12.12 -13.77
C PRO A 326 21.38 12.21 -12.40
N PHE A 327 22.17 12.04 -11.34
CA PHE A 327 21.75 12.23 -9.95
C PHE A 327 22.86 13.00 -9.24
N ASP A 328 22.60 14.28 -8.95
CA ASP A 328 23.50 15.16 -8.24
C ASP A 328 22.86 15.54 -6.90
N GLN A 329 23.37 14.96 -5.82
CA GLN A 329 22.86 15.20 -4.46
C GLN A 329 23.11 16.63 -3.96
N SER A 330 23.88 17.45 -4.70
CA SER A 330 24.02 18.87 -4.40
C SER A 330 22.89 19.74 -4.99
N LYS A 331 21.99 19.15 -5.78
CA LYS A 331 20.83 19.82 -6.37
C LYS A 331 19.56 19.58 -5.56
N GLU A 332 18.51 20.30 -5.92
CA GLU A 332 17.19 20.10 -5.32
C GLU A 332 16.42 18.97 -6.02
N PRO A 333 15.47 18.29 -5.35
CA PRO A 333 14.71 17.18 -5.93
C PRO A 333 14.11 17.37 -7.33
N PRO A 334 13.60 18.56 -7.71
CA PRO A 334 13.11 18.80 -9.06
C PRO A 334 14.17 18.62 -10.16
N ASP A 335 15.46 18.73 -9.85
CA ASP A 335 16.56 18.66 -10.83
C ASP A 335 16.97 17.21 -11.18
N TYR A 336 16.52 16.21 -10.41
CA TYR A 336 16.86 14.79 -10.63
C TYR A 336 15.63 13.86 -10.59
N THR A 337 14.46 14.38 -10.96
CA THR A 337 13.20 13.62 -11.03
C THR A 337 13.32 12.32 -11.83
N LYS A 338 14.00 12.35 -12.98
CA LYS A 338 14.15 11.16 -13.83
C LYS A 338 14.93 10.03 -13.15
N ALA A 339 16.00 10.38 -12.44
CA ALA A 339 16.77 9.41 -11.67
C ALA A 339 15.95 8.86 -10.49
N ALA A 340 15.18 9.72 -9.80
CA ALA A 340 14.31 9.31 -8.71
C ALA A 340 13.22 8.31 -9.15
N VAL A 341 12.47 8.61 -10.22
CA VAL A 341 11.43 7.73 -10.75
C VAL A 341 12.03 6.42 -11.29
N THR A 342 13.19 6.48 -11.96
CA THR A 342 13.91 5.28 -12.44
C THR A 342 14.31 4.38 -11.27
N ASN A 343 14.83 4.95 -10.18
CA ASN A 343 15.20 4.19 -8.99
C ASN A 343 13.96 3.57 -8.32
N LEU A 344 12.85 4.30 -8.23
CA LEU A 344 11.58 3.80 -7.68
C LEU A 344 11.05 2.63 -8.51
N PHE A 345 11.07 2.75 -9.84
CA PHE A 345 10.69 1.68 -10.76
C PHE A 345 11.56 0.42 -10.57
N TYR A 346 12.87 0.60 -10.48
CA TYR A 346 13.81 -0.51 -10.22
C TYR A 346 13.52 -1.21 -8.90
N VAL A 347 13.38 -0.47 -7.80
CA VAL A 347 13.15 -1.05 -6.47
C VAL A 347 11.83 -1.81 -6.43
N ASN A 348 10.74 -1.26 -6.96
CA ASN A 348 9.44 -1.94 -6.99
C ASN A 348 9.50 -3.26 -7.77
N ASN A 349 10.10 -3.26 -8.96
CA ASN A 349 10.24 -4.49 -9.76
C ASN A 349 11.14 -5.53 -9.08
N MET A 350 12.26 -5.10 -8.46
CA MET A 350 13.11 -6.02 -7.71
C MET A 350 12.38 -6.63 -6.52
N MET A 351 11.59 -5.84 -5.78
CA MET A 351 10.79 -6.35 -4.67
C MET A 351 9.72 -7.34 -5.14
N HIS A 352 9.05 -7.05 -6.26
CA HIS A 352 8.16 -8.01 -6.91
C HIS A 352 8.90 -9.32 -7.22
N ASP A 353 10.00 -9.26 -7.96
CA ASP A 353 10.72 -10.45 -8.42
C ASP A 353 11.30 -11.28 -7.25
N ILE A 354 11.75 -10.63 -6.18
CA ILE A 354 12.23 -11.28 -4.95
C ILE A 354 11.07 -11.97 -4.23
N LEU A 355 9.96 -11.28 -3.99
CA LEU A 355 8.80 -11.82 -3.26
C LEU A 355 8.13 -12.95 -4.04
N TYR A 356 8.09 -12.87 -5.38
CA TYR A 356 7.64 -13.95 -6.25
C TYR A 356 8.43 -15.23 -6.02
N GLY A 357 9.77 -15.12 -5.87
CA GLY A 357 10.65 -16.24 -5.52
C GLY A 357 10.33 -16.89 -4.17
N PHE A 358 9.68 -16.16 -3.25
CA PHE A 358 9.19 -16.66 -1.96
C PHE A 358 7.71 -17.07 -1.97
N GLY A 359 7.05 -17.06 -3.14
CA GLY A 359 5.68 -17.53 -3.32
C GLY A 359 4.59 -16.47 -3.23
N PHE A 360 4.95 -15.18 -3.24
CA PHE A 360 3.98 -14.12 -3.52
C PHE A 360 3.77 -14.03 -5.04
N ASP A 361 3.12 -15.06 -5.59
CA ASP A 361 2.81 -15.21 -7.01
C ASP A 361 1.38 -14.74 -7.35
N GLU A 362 0.95 -14.94 -8.59
CA GLU A 362 -0.36 -14.48 -9.08
C GLU A 362 -1.52 -15.03 -8.23
N LYS A 363 -1.46 -16.29 -7.81
CA LYS A 363 -2.53 -16.90 -7.00
C LYS A 363 -2.51 -16.41 -5.56
N ALA A 364 -1.36 -15.96 -5.08
CA ALA A 364 -1.19 -15.37 -3.76
C ALA A 364 -1.56 -13.87 -3.72
N GLY A 365 -2.00 -13.28 -4.84
CA GLY A 365 -2.41 -11.88 -4.93
C GLY A 365 -1.25 -10.91 -5.13
N SER A 366 -0.23 -11.31 -5.92
CA SER A 366 0.85 -10.41 -6.35
C SER A 366 0.33 -9.32 -7.29
N PHE A 367 0.81 -8.09 -7.12
CA PHE A 367 0.45 -6.94 -7.96
C PHE A 367 0.99 -7.06 -9.39
N GLN A 368 0.13 -7.36 -10.35
CA GLN A 368 0.48 -7.51 -11.76
C GLN A 368 -0.67 -7.09 -12.69
N VAL A 369 -0.37 -6.40 -13.80
CA VAL A 369 -1.39 -6.09 -14.82
C VAL A 369 -1.93 -7.38 -15.44
N ASN A 370 -1.03 -8.29 -15.78
CA ASN A 370 -1.34 -9.54 -16.46
C ASN A 370 -0.77 -10.72 -15.69
N ASN A 371 -1.67 -11.60 -15.23
CA ASN A 371 -1.31 -12.81 -14.49
C ASN A 371 -0.98 -14.00 -15.42
N TYR A 372 -0.94 -13.77 -16.73
CA TYR A 372 -0.59 -14.77 -17.75
C TYR A 372 -1.42 -16.07 -17.68
N GLY A 373 -2.66 -15.96 -17.21
CA GLY A 373 -3.56 -17.10 -17.01
C GLY A 373 -3.19 -18.02 -15.84
N LYS A 374 -2.32 -17.60 -14.92
CA LYS A 374 -1.85 -18.41 -13.79
C LYS A 374 -2.78 -18.38 -12.56
N GLY A 375 -3.77 -17.50 -12.53
CA GLY A 375 -4.71 -17.35 -11.40
C GLY A 375 -4.68 -15.93 -10.83
N GLY A 376 -5.32 -15.73 -9.67
CA GLY A 376 -5.49 -14.41 -9.06
C GLY A 376 -6.34 -13.44 -9.89
N GLN A 377 -6.39 -12.18 -9.45
CA GLN A 377 -7.03 -11.08 -10.16
C GLN A 377 -5.96 -10.06 -10.58
N GLY A 378 -5.66 -9.99 -11.87
CA GLY A 378 -4.71 -8.99 -12.39
C GLY A 378 -5.33 -7.60 -12.54
N ASN A 379 -4.64 -6.74 -13.29
CA ASN A 379 -4.89 -5.30 -13.44
C ASN A 379 -4.66 -4.50 -12.16
N ASP A 380 -3.71 -4.94 -11.33
CA ASP A 380 -3.45 -4.37 -10.02
C ASP A 380 -1.98 -4.02 -9.77
N ALA A 381 -1.20 -3.78 -10.84
CA ALA A 381 0.15 -3.24 -10.72
C ALA A 381 0.23 -2.03 -9.77
N VAL A 382 1.33 -1.92 -9.03
CA VAL A 382 1.53 -0.82 -8.10
C VAL A 382 1.63 0.50 -8.86
N ASN A 383 0.82 1.50 -8.48
CA ASN A 383 1.03 2.88 -8.86
C ASN A 383 2.03 3.51 -7.88
N ALA A 384 3.23 3.80 -8.35
CA ALA A 384 4.33 4.27 -7.51
C ALA A 384 4.65 5.75 -7.79
N GLU A 385 4.29 6.60 -6.84
CA GLU A 385 4.31 8.05 -6.92
C GLU A 385 5.61 8.59 -6.29
N ALA A 386 6.49 9.13 -7.12
CA ALA A 386 7.75 9.72 -6.72
C ALA A 386 7.60 11.22 -6.48
N GLN A 387 8.26 11.70 -5.42
CA GLN A 387 8.21 13.12 -5.01
C GLN A 387 6.78 13.61 -4.83
N ASP A 388 5.95 12.75 -4.26
CA ASP A 388 4.53 13.00 -4.07
C ASP A 388 4.33 14.26 -3.20
N GLY A 389 3.51 15.19 -3.68
CA GLY A 389 3.30 16.51 -3.09
C GLY A 389 2.25 16.54 -1.96
N SER A 390 1.55 15.44 -1.72
CA SER A 390 0.53 15.34 -0.65
C SER A 390 1.13 15.25 0.75
N GLY A 391 2.44 15.02 0.87
CA GLY A 391 3.14 14.88 2.14
C GLY A 391 4.63 15.21 2.09
N THR A 392 5.27 15.20 3.26
CA THR A 392 6.74 15.26 3.42
C THR A 392 7.15 14.37 4.59
N ASN A 393 8.44 14.02 4.66
CA ASN A 393 9.06 13.31 5.78
C ASN A 393 8.43 11.95 6.13
N ASN A 394 7.90 11.26 5.12
CA ASN A 394 7.26 9.96 5.27
C ASN A 394 7.17 9.25 3.92
N ALA A 395 6.51 8.11 3.93
CA ALA A 395 5.95 7.47 2.76
C ALA A 395 4.69 6.72 3.20
N ASN A 396 3.85 6.33 2.24
CA ASN A 396 2.73 5.45 2.54
C ASN A 396 2.48 4.42 1.45
N PHE A 397 1.68 3.41 1.78
CA PHE A 397 1.19 2.42 0.84
C PHE A 397 -0.27 2.07 1.13
N LEU A 398 -1.13 2.20 0.13
CA LEU A 398 -2.50 1.70 0.12
C LEU A 398 -2.53 0.30 -0.47
N THR A 399 -2.98 -0.68 0.33
CA THR A 399 -3.22 -2.06 -0.13
C THR A 399 -4.72 -2.33 -0.13
N LEU A 400 -5.27 -2.64 -1.31
CA LEU A 400 -6.66 -3.04 -1.47
C LEU A 400 -6.75 -4.56 -1.72
N ALA A 401 -7.95 -5.05 -2.01
CA ALA A 401 -8.14 -6.43 -2.42
C ALA A 401 -7.46 -6.68 -3.79
N ASP A 402 -7.00 -7.92 -4.00
CA ASP A 402 -6.48 -8.44 -5.27
C ASP A 402 -7.33 -7.98 -6.47
N GLY A 403 -6.67 -7.57 -7.55
CA GLY A 403 -7.33 -6.97 -8.72
C GLY A 403 -7.61 -5.47 -8.61
N SER A 404 -7.24 -4.83 -7.50
CA SER A 404 -7.24 -3.37 -7.33
C SER A 404 -5.81 -2.85 -7.15
N PRO A 405 -5.34 -1.90 -7.98
CA PRO A 405 -3.99 -1.37 -7.88
C PRO A 405 -3.61 -0.90 -6.47
N GLY A 406 -2.44 -1.32 -6.00
CA GLY A 406 -1.80 -0.69 -4.85
C GLY A 406 -1.33 0.73 -5.20
N ARG A 407 -1.31 1.64 -4.22
CA ARG A 407 -0.76 3.00 -4.40
C ARG A 407 0.36 3.23 -3.40
N MET A 408 1.57 3.49 -3.88
CA MET A 408 2.75 3.82 -3.09
C MET A 408 3.08 5.29 -3.27
N GLN A 409 3.19 6.03 -2.17
CA GLN A 409 3.49 7.47 -2.21
C GLN A 409 4.80 7.75 -1.50
N MET A 410 5.81 8.15 -2.26
CA MET A 410 7.15 8.47 -1.77
C MET A 410 7.31 9.97 -1.67
N PHE A 411 7.27 10.49 -0.44
CA PHE A 411 7.39 11.92 -0.18
C PHE A 411 8.85 12.38 -0.14
N LEU A 412 9.03 13.70 -0.31
CA LEU A 412 10.31 14.34 -0.03
C LEU A 412 10.54 14.45 1.47
N TRP A 413 11.79 14.23 1.88
CA TRP A 413 12.24 14.59 3.21
C TRP A 413 12.72 16.03 3.21
N SER A 414 12.09 16.87 4.02
CA SER A 414 12.61 18.21 4.30
C SER A 414 13.71 18.08 5.35
N SER A 415 14.96 18.28 4.97
CA SER A 415 15.94 18.72 5.95
C SER A 415 15.55 20.12 6.41
N SER A 416 15.68 20.43 7.71
CA SER A 416 15.79 21.83 8.14
C SER A 416 17.11 22.37 7.60
N GLY A 417 17.15 22.65 6.30
CA GLY A 417 18.22 23.43 5.70
C GLY A 417 18.15 24.80 6.33
N ASN A 418 19.28 25.29 6.82
CA ASN A 418 19.32 26.66 7.30
C ASN A 418 19.14 27.58 6.08
N GLU A 419 17.90 27.98 5.77
CA GLU A 419 17.60 28.91 4.68
C GLU A 419 18.02 30.35 5.03
N THR A 420 18.34 30.59 6.30
CA THR A 420 18.71 31.91 6.82
C THR A 420 20.10 31.86 7.42
N PHE A 421 20.93 32.86 7.09
CA PHE A 421 22.29 33.00 7.62
C PHE A 421 22.47 34.39 8.19
N ILE A 422 23.06 34.48 9.38
CA ILE A 422 23.71 35.69 9.83
C ILE A 422 25.04 35.75 9.09
N THR A 423 25.24 36.79 8.28
CA THR A 423 26.50 36.98 7.52
C THR A 423 27.41 38.01 8.19
N LYS A 424 26.86 38.91 9.02
CA LYS A 424 27.60 39.89 9.85
C LYS A 424 26.82 40.23 11.13
N PRO A 425 27.51 40.66 12.20
CA PRO A 425 28.97 40.71 12.36
C PRO A 425 29.59 39.29 12.43
N ASP A 426 30.88 39.15 12.10
CA ASP A 426 31.52 37.83 11.90
C ASP A 426 31.46 36.92 13.15
N ASN A 427 31.45 37.51 14.35
CA ASN A 427 31.34 36.78 15.61
C ASN A 427 29.94 36.18 15.86
N LEU A 428 28.94 36.56 15.07
CA LEU A 428 27.58 36.02 15.08
C LEU A 428 27.25 35.28 13.79
N ALA A 429 28.21 35.15 12.86
CA ALA A 429 27.99 34.50 11.59
C ALA A 429 27.66 33.02 11.80
N SER A 430 26.41 32.67 11.55
CA SER A 430 25.89 31.33 11.76
C SER A 430 24.69 31.11 10.86
N ALA A 431 24.51 29.86 10.51
CA ALA A 431 23.25 29.39 9.95
C ALA A 431 22.17 29.45 11.05
N LEU A 432 20.99 29.95 10.72
CA LEU A 432 19.83 29.98 11.60
C LEU A 432 18.89 28.86 11.19
N ASN A 433 18.43 28.11 12.19
CA ASN A 433 17.37 27.13 11.99
C ASN A 433 16.05 27.90 11.81
N ALA A 434 15.58 27.98 10.58
CA ALA A 434 14.36 28.67 10.21
C ALA A 434 13.57 27.77 9.26
N ILE A 435 12.25 27.74 9.44
CA ILE A 435 11.32 27.08 8.54
C ILE A 435 10.60 28.19 7.77
N ARG A 436 10.47 28.02 6.45
CA ARG A 436 9.71 28.95 5.63
C ARG A 436 8.25 29.01 6.11
N GLY A 437 7.76 30.22 6.36
CA GLY A 437 6.34 30.44 6.63
C GLY A 437 5.50 30.24 5.35
N ASN A 438 4.30 29.67 5.50
CA ASN A 438 3.35 29.48 4.39
C ASN A 438 2.65 30.80 3.94
N PHE A 439 3.18 31.95 4.34
CA PHE A 439 2.65 33.27 4.03
C PHE A 439 3.79 34.26 3.76
N GLY A 440 3.52 35.25 2.91
CA GLY A 440 4.50 36.27 2.52
C GLY A 440 5.36 35.90 1.31
N PRO A 441 6.13 36.86 0.78
CA PRO A 441 7.03 36.63 -0.35
C PRO A 441 8.19 35.72 0.06
N ALA A 442 8.70 34.94 -0.91
CA ALA A 442 9.87 34.10 -0.68
C ALA A 442 11.09 34.97 -0.29
N PRO A 443 11.95 34.51 0.63
CA PRO A 443 13.22 35.18 0.92
C PRO A 443 14.04 35.32 -0.37
N THR A 444 14.60 36.50 -0.58
CA THR A 444 15.51 36.73 -1.72
C THR A 444 16.95 36.49 -1.29
N THR A 445 17.84 36.26 -2.26
CA THR A 445 19.30 36.18 -2.00
C THR A 445 19.90 37.53 -1.60
N THR A 446 19.14 38.63 -1.66
CA THR A 446 19.56 39.95 -1.19
C THR A 446 19.56 39.97 0.34
N PRO A 447 20.72 40.19 0.99
CA PRO A 447 20.78 40.25 2.45
C PRO A 447 19.96 41.42 2.99
N ILE A 448 19.23 41.18 4.08
CA ILE A 448 18.62 42.26 4.86
C ILE A 448 19.69 42.77 5.83
N THR A 449 19.99 44.07 5.77
CA THR A 449 21.00 44.72 6.62
C THR A 449 20.38 45.88 7.40
N GLY A 450 20.68 45.99 8.70
CA GLY A 450 20.26 47.10 9.53
C GLY A 450 20.91 47.06 10.91
N ASP A 451 20.88 48.18 11.63
CA ASP A 451 21.37 48.24 13.00
C ASP A 451 20.40 47.51 13.93
N VAL A 452 20.90 46.52 14.67
CA VAL A 452 20.11 45.84 15.70
C VAL A 452 20.11 46.71 16.95
N VAL A 453 18.94 47.22 17.31
CA VAL A 453 18.74 47.98 18.55
C VAL A 453 18.06 47.10 19.59
N TRP A 454 18.53 47.17 20.84
CA TRP A 454 17.85 46.56 21.97
C TRP A 454 16.51 47.25 22.19
N SER A 455 15.42 46.48 22.16
CA SER A 455 14.12 46.96 22.59
C SER A 455 13.93 46.61 24.06
N ASP A 456 13.92 47.62 24.93
CA ASP A 456 13.52 47.50 26.34
C ASP A 456 12.02 47.85 26.43
N ASP A 457 11.20 46.83 26.60
CA ASP A 457 9.75 46.96 26.74
C ASP A 457 9.31 47.30 28.18
N ARG A 458 10.27 47.43 29.11
CA ARG A 458 10.10 47.70 30.55
C ARG A 458 9.25 46.68 31.31
N SER A 459 9.11 45.46 30.80
CA SER A 459 8.41 44.37 31.49
C SER A 459 9.29 43.79 32.61
N PRO A 460 8.91 43.88 33.91
CA PRO A 460 9.74 43.38 35.00
C PRO A 460 9.86 41.85 34.95
N GLY A 461 11.09 41.33 34.89
CA GLY A 461 11.38 39.90 35.06
C GLY A 461 11.46 39.05 33.78
N HIS A 462 11.30 39.64 32.59
CA HIS A 462 11.25 38.91 31.31
C HIS A 462 12.22 39.49 30.26
N GLU A 463 13.51 39.49 30.57
CA GLU A 463 14.59 40.08 29.75
C GLU A 463 14.84 39.38 28.40
N ARG A 464 14.04 38.36 28.04
CA ARG A 464 14.28 37.49 26.87
C ARG A 464 13.04 37.16 26.04
N GLU A 465 11.87 37.72 26.36
CA GLU A 465 10.60 37.31 25.73
C GLU A 465 9.99 38.43 24.88
N GLY A 466 10.84 39.14 24.13
CA GLY A 466 10.44 40.21 23.23
C GLY A 466 9.39 39.74 22.23
N CYS A 467 8.13 40.11 22.52
CA CYS A 467 6.90 40.16 21.71
C CYS A 467 5.74 39.34 22.29
N PHE A 468 4.76 40.01 22.94
CA PHE A 468 3.36 39.53 22.95
C PHE A 468 2.30 40.65 22.76
N ASN A 469 1.57 40.52 21.65
CA ASN A 469 0.11 40.58 21.40
C ASN A 469 -0.85 41.69 21.91
N THR A 470 -0.43 42.87 22.33
CA THR A 470 -1.40 43.99 22.44
C THR A 470 -0.87 45.31 21.90
N GLN A 471 -0.77 45.41 20.57
CA GLN A 471 -0.77 46.70 19.88
C GLN A 471 -1.83 46.71 18.78
N LYS A 472 -3.09 46.70 19.22
CA LYS A 472 -4.16 47.45 18.55
C LYS A 472 -4.35 48.75 19.32
N ALA A 473 -3.81 49.84 18.77
CA ALA A 473 -4.36 51.19 18.82
C ALA A 473 -3.58 52.04 17.81
#